data_AF-A0A6V7KGF4-F1
#
_entry.id   AF-A0A6V7KGF4-F1
#
_cell.length_a   1.000
_cell.length_b   1.000
_cell.length_c   1.000
_cell.angle_alpha   90.00
_cell.angle_beta   90.00
_cell.angle_gamma   90.00
#
_symmetry.space_group_name_H-M   'P 1'
#
loop_
_entity.id
_entity.type
_entity.pdbx_description
1 polymer ?
#
loop_
_entity_poly.entity_id
_entity_poly.type
_entity_poly.pdbx_seq_one_letter_code
_entity_poly.pdbx_strand_id
1 'polypeptide(L)'
;QLIGLGLNCIAPIHVTRYLKSVHDTAEGRHIPLVVYPNSGEIYTAEKGWFDDGSDNLRNNEKFIHEWLNNGVQFIGSCCRTDAEDIARIRDRVETWKGQERETAL
;
A
#
# COMPACT_ATOMS: atom_id res chain seq x y z
N GLN A 1 17.92 -10.76 13.48
CA GLN A 1 17.65 -9.32 13.42
C GLN A 1 16.50 -9.10 12.46
N LEU A 2 15.51 -8.27 12.81
CA LEU A 2 14.44 -7.85 11.90
C LEU A 2 14.86 -6.55 11.22
N ILE A 3 14.67 -6.45 9.90
CA ILE A 3 15.13 -5.30 9.08
C ILE A 3 13.98 -4.52 8.42
N GLY A 4 12.75 -4.95 8.63
CA GLY A 4 11.55 -4.30 8.10
C GLY A 4 10.29 -5.01 8.60
N LEU A 5 9.16 -4.32 8.47
CA LEU A 5 7.84 -4.81 8.86
C LEU A 5 6.81 -4.40 7.80
N GLY A 6 5.76 -5.19 7.61
CA GLY A 6 4.78 -4.84 6.61
C GLY A 6 3.50 -5.66 6.61
N LEU A 7 2.66 -5.33 5.64
CA LEU A 7 1.34 -5.92 5.44
C LEU A 7 1.27 -6.52 4.04
N ASN A 8 0.68 -7.71 3.93
CA ASN A 8 0.50 -8.44 2.69
C ASN A 8 -0.94 -8.92 2.55
N CYS A 9 -1.50 -8.84 1.34
CA CYS A 9 -2.81 -9.37 0.96
C CYS A 9 -4.03 -8.81 1.74
N ILE A 10 -3.89 -7.63 2.32
CA ILE A 10 -5.00 -6.86 2.92
C ILE A 10 -5.59 -5.90 1.88
N ALA A 11 -6.90 -5.60 2.01
CA ALA A 11 -7.56 -4.61 1.17
C ALA A 11 -6.90 -3.21 1.33
N PRO A 12 -6.66 -2.47 0.24
CA PRO A 12 -5.89 -1.21 0.26
C PRO A 12 -6.43 -0.18 1.26
N ILE A 13 -7.76 -0.11 1.40
CA ILE A 13 -8.46 0.81 2.31
C ILE A 13 -8.07 0.64 3.80
N HIS A 14 -7.58 -0.53 4.20
CA HIS A 14 -7.17 -0.78 5.59
C HIS A 14 -5.69 -0.52 5.85
N VAL A 15 -4.86 -0.44 4.80
CA VAL A 15 -3.39 -0.40 4.91
C VAL A 15 -2.93 0.80 5.73
N THR A 16 -3.41 2.01 5.41
CA THR A 16 -2.99 3.24 6.11
C THR A 16 -3.23 3.16 7.61
N ARG A 17 -4.41 2.69 8.02
CA ARG A 17 -4.75 2.55 9.45
C ARG A 17 -3.74 1.66 10.17
N TYR A 18 -3.36 0.54 9.55
CA TYR A 18 -2.40 -0.40 10.14
C TYR A 18 -0.97 0.14 10.12
N LEU A 19 -0.55 0.81 9.04
CA LEU A 19 0.76 1.46 8.98
C LEU A 19 0.93 2.46 10.12
N LYS A 20 -0.05 3.35 10.33
CA LYS A 20 -0.03 4.35 11.40
C LYS A 20 0.09 3.73 12.79
N SER A 21 -0.58 2.59 13.01
CA SER A 21 -0.50 1.88 14.31
C SER A 21 0.91 1.43 14.69
N VAL A 22 1.80 1.27 13.70
CA VAL A 22 3.22 1.00 13.92
C VAL A 22 4.01 2.32 13.85
N HIS A 23 3.87 3.05 12.74
CA HIS A 23 4.69 4.22 12.42
C HIS A 23 4.61 5.33 13.46
N ASP A 24 3.46 5.52 14.12
CA ASP A 24 3.28 6.64 15.05
C ASP A 24 3.99 6.42 16.40
N THR A 25 4.45 5.19 16.69
CA THR A 25 5.28 4.86 17.87
C THR A 25 6.72 5.35 17.72
N ALA A 26 7.43 5.56 18.84
CA ALA A 26 8.82 6.02 18.79
C ALA A 26 9.74 4.99 18.11
N GLU A 27 9.52 3.71 18.40
CA GLU A 27 10.29 2.59 17.85
C GLU A 27 9.95 2.38 16.37
N GLY A 28 8.66 2.50 16.01
CA GLY A 28 8.17 2.20 14.67
C GLY A 28 8.64 3.17 13.59
N ARG A 29 8.92 4.43 13.92
CA ARG A 29 9.45 5.43 12.95
C ARG A 29 10.77 5.03 12.32
N HIS A 30 11.53 4.17 12.97
CA HIS A 30 12.85 3.73 12.51
C HIS A 30 12.79 2.39 11.77
N ILE A 31 11.62 1.76 11.65
CA ILE A 31 11.45 0.48 10.99
C ILE A 31 11.05 0.72 9.53
N PRO A 32 11.82 0.21 8.54
CA PRO A 32 11.40 0.18 7.14
C PRO A 32 10.03 -0.51 6.98
N LEU A 33 9.04 0.22 6.42
CA LEU A 33 7.70 -0.31 6.20
C LEU A 33 7.52 -0.84 4.78
N VAL A 34 6.85 -2.00 4.67
CA VAL A 34 6.54 -2.71 3.42
C VAL A 34 5.01 -2.82 3.26
N VAL A 35 4.49 -2.49 2.07
CA VAL A 35 3.08 -2.72 1.72
C VAL A 35 2.95 -3.56 0.46
N TYR A 36 2.10 -4.57 0.53
CA TYR A 36 1.85 -5.50 -0.57
C TYR A 36 0.36 -5.95 -0.55
N PRO A 37 -0.60 -5.02 -0.73
CA PRO A 37 -2.03 -5.28 -0.60
C PRO A 37 -2.61 -6.10 -1.76
N ASN A 38 -3.81 -6.65 -1.58
CA ASN A 38 -4.56 -7.29 -2.67
C ASN A 38 -5.29 -6.24 -3.55
N SER A 39 -6.16 -6.68 -4.46
CA SER A 39 -6.96 -5.77 -5.31
C SER A 39 -8.07 -5.02 -4.56
N GLY A 40 -8.42 -5.40 -3.33
CA GLY A 40 -9.64 -4.95 -2.65
C GLY A 40 -10.80 -5.94 -2.77
N GLU A 41 -10.74 -6.93 -3.67
CA GLU A 41 -11.70 -8.04 -3.67
C GLU A 41 -11.66 -8.79 -2.33
N ILE A 42 -12.81 -9.33 -1.93
CA ILE A 42 -12.95 -10.10 -0.69
C ILE A 42 -12.87 -11.58 -1.02
N TYR A 43 -12.13 -12.32 -0.20
CA TYR A 43 -12.08 -13.78 -0.25
C TYR A 43 -12.87 -14.39 0.91
N THR A 44 -13.76 -15.34 0.61
CA THR A 44 -14.26 -16.30 1.61
C THR A 44 -14.10 -17.73 1.10
N ALA A 45 -14.02 -18.69 2.02
CA ALA A 45 -13.84 -20.10 1.66
C ALA A 45 -15.00 -20.64 0.80
N GLU A 46 -16.20 -20.09 0.97
CA GLU A 46 -17.42 -20.53 0.28
C GLU A 46 -17.57 -19.92 -1.11
N LYS A 47 -17.16 -18.65 -1.28
CA LYS A 47 -17.39 -17.88 -2.52
C LYS A 47 -16.16 -17.71 -3.38
N GLY A 48 -14.96 -17.97 -2.84
CA GLY A 48 -13.73 -17.53 -3.47
C GLY A 48 -13.59 -16.01 -3.45
N TRP A 49 -12.92 -15.45 -4.45
CA TRP A 49 -12.79 -14.00 -4.62
C TRP A 49 -14.06 -13.42 -5.22
N PHE A 50 -14.58 -12.36 -4.62
CA PHE A 50 -15.70 -11.61 -5.16
C PHE A 50 -15.55 -10.11 -4.89
N ASP A 51 -16.17 -9.34 -5.78
CA ASP A 51 -16.45 -7.93 -5.56
C ASP A 51 -17.70 -7.79 -4.69
N ASP A 52 -17.60 -7.04 -3.60
CA ASP A 52 -18.73 -6.73 -2.73
C ASP A 52 -19.51 -5.47 -3.18
N GLY A 53 -19.12 -4.89 -4.32
CA GLY A 53 -19.70 -3.67 -4.88
C GLY A 53 -19.16 -2.39 -4.26
N SER A 54 -18.12 -2.48 -3.43
CA SER A 54 -17.46 -1.30 -2.88
C SER A 54 -16.53 -0.64 -3.91
N ASP A 55 -16.42 0.69 -3.89
CA ASP A 55 -15.52 1.47 -4.77
C ASP A 55 -14.03 1.34 -4.36
N ASN A 56 -13.65 0.20 -3.78
CA ASN A 56 -12.32 -0.07 -3.25
C ASN A 56 -11.49 -0.98 -4.16
N LEU A 57 -12.09 -1.46 -5.27
CA LEU A 57 -11.43 -2.37 -6.18
C LEU A 57 -10.34 -1.69 -7.01
N ARG A 58 -9.21 -2.39 -7.13
CA ARG A 58 -8.05 -2.10 -7.97
C ARG A 58 -7.56 -0.66 -7.88
N ASN A 59 -7.72 -0.06 -6.71
CA ASN A 59 -7.44 1.34 -6.44
C ASN A 59 -6.13 1.53 -5.65
N ASN A 60 -5.18 0.60 -5.76
CA ASN A 60 -3.91 0.64 -5.02
C ASN A 60 -3.15 1.94 -5.26
N GLU A 61 -3.17 2.43 -6.50
CA GLU A 61 -2.55 3.66 -6.94
C GLU A 61 -3.08 4.90 -6.20
N LYS A 62 -4.34 4.89 -5.74
CA LYS A 62 -4.94 6.01 -4.99
C LYS A 62 -4.27 6.24 -3.63
N PHE A 63 -3.72 5.19 -3.02
CA PHE A 63 -3.15 5.25 -1.67
C PHE A 63 -1.63 5.43 -1.63
N ILE A 64 -0.95 5.36 -2.78
CA ILE A 64 0.53 5.34 -2.84
C ILE A 64 1.17 6.55 -2.18
N HIS A 65 0.67 7.76 -2.47
CA HIS A 65 1.20 8.98 -1.86
C HIS A 65 0.99 8.99 -0.35
N GLU A 66 -0.17 8.55 0.11
CA GLU A 66 -0.46 8.43 1.54
C GLU A 66 0.52 7.45 2.21
N TRP A 67 0.75 6.26 1.63
CA TRP A 67 1.65 5.27 2.19
C TRP A 67 3.10 5.77 2.26
N LEU A 68 3.59 6.40 1.20
CA LEU A 68 4.94 6.99 1.16
C LEU A 68 5.10 8.09 2.23
N ASN A 69 4.11 8.96 2.38
CA ASN A 69 4.09 10.00 3.43
C ASN A 69 4.07 9.42 4.86
N ASN A 70 3.67 8.15 5.04
CA ASN A 70 3.70 7.42 6.31
C ASN A 70 4.93 6.49 6.44
N GLY A 71 6.02 6.79 5.71
CA GLY A 71 7.31 6.11 5.88
C GLY A 71 7.43 4.75 5.20
N VAL A 72 6.52 4.39 4.30
CA VAL A 72 6.66 3.17 3.49
C VAL A 72 7.82 3.30 2.51
N GLN A 73 8.66 2.27 2.46
CA GLN A 73 9.84 2.23 1.60
C GLN A 73 9.73 1.17 0.49
N PHE A 74 8.90 0.15 0.70
CA PHE A 74 8.70 -0.94 -0.26
C PHE A 74 7.23 -1.09 -0.57
N ILE A 75 6.88 -0.99 -1.86
CA ILE A 75 5.50 -1.06 -2.35
C ILE A 75 5.43 -2.12 -3.43
N GLY A 76 4.46 -3.02 -3.32
CA GLY A 76 4.06 -3.91 -4.39
C GLY A 76 2.57 -4.24 -4.30
N SER A 77 2.16 -5.39 -4.84
CA SER A 77 0.77 -5.82 -4.82
C SER A 77 0.64 -7.34 -4.90
N CYS A 78 -0.40 -7.89 -4.28
CA CYS A 78 -0.58 -9.31 -3.97
C CYS A 78 -1.65 -9.98 -4.85
N CYS A 79 -2.61 -10.64 -4.23
CA CYS A 79 -3.65 -11.35 -4.94
C CYS A 79 -4.48 -10.39 -5.78
N ARG A 80 -4.86 -10.89 -6.96
CA ARG A 80 -5.84 -10.27 -7.87
C ARG A 80 -5.39 -8.97 -8.53
N THR A 81 -4.10 -8.72 -8.51
CA THR A 81 -3.47 -7.66 -9.28
C THR A 81 -2.59 -8.23 -10.38
N ASP A 82 -2.30 -7.39 -11.37
CA ASP A 82 -1.51 -7.75 -12.53
C ASP A 82 -0.41 -6.73 -12.83
N ALA A 83 0.30 -6.93 -13.95
CA ALA A 83 1.41 -6.07 -14.35
C ALA A 83 0.96 -4.61 -14.62
N GLU A 84 -0.29 -4.40 -15.03
CA GLU A 84 -0.83 -3.06 -15.29
C GLU A 84 -1.03 -2.30 -13.97
N ASP A 85 -1.49 -2.99 -12.92
CA ASP A 85 -1.56 -2.42 -11.57
C ASP A 85 -0.17 -1.99 -11.07
N ILE A 86 0.86 -2.82 -11.27
CA ILE A 86 2.23 -2.50 -10.88
C ILE A 86 2.77 -1.29 -11.66
N ALA A 87 2.44 -1.16 -12.94
CA ALA A 87 2.80 0.01 -13.74
C ALA A 87 2.15 1.29 -13.19
N ARG A 88 0.84 1.26 -12.90
CA ARG A 88 0.15 2.38 -12.24
C ARG A 88 0.79 2.75 -10.90
N ILE A 89 1.12 1.76 -10.07
CA ILE A 89 1.80 1.99 -8.79
C ILE A 89 3.14 2.68 -9.02
N ARG A 90 3.96 2.21 -9.99
CA ARG A 90 5.24 2.85 -10.34
C ARG A 90 5.04 4.31 -10.72
N ASP A 91 4.07 4.62 -11.58
CA ASP A 91 3.79 5.99 -12.01
C ASP A 91 3.44 6.90 -10.81
N ARG A 92 2.64 6.40 -9.86
CA ARG A 92 2.33 7.14 -8.63
C ARG A 92 3.55 7.35 -7.73
N VAL A 93 4.47 6.40 -7.67
CA VAL A 93 5.75 6.58 -6.94
C VAL A 93 6.61 7.66 -7.60
N GLU A 94 6.71 7.67 -8.93
CA GLU A 94 7.53 8.67 -9.63
C GLU A 94 6.93 10.08 -9.52
N THR A 95 5.60 10.22 -9.58
CA THR A 95 4.95 11.52 -9.33
C THR A 95 5.17 12.03 -7.91
N TRP A 96 5.12 11.15 -6.90
CA TRP A 96 5.41 11.52 -5.50
C TRP A 96 6.85 12.02 -5.33
N LYS A 97 7.83 11.31 -5.91
CA LYS A 97 9.24 11.74 -5.89
C LYS A 97 9.45 13.11 -6.57
N GLY A 98 8.66 13.41 -7.61
CA GLY A 98 8.68 14.71 -8.27
C GLY A 98 8.24 15.84 -7.35
N GLN A 99 7.14 15.63 -6.60
CA GLN A 99 6.61 16.61 -5.64
C GLN A 99 7.56 16.87 -4.48
N GLU A 100 8.14 15.82 -3.89
CA GLU A 100 9.12 15.93 -2.82
C GLU A 100 10.33 16.80 -3.22
N ARG A 101 10.81 16.66 -4.46
CA ARG A 101 11.93 17.45 -5.00
C ARG A 101 11.57 18.92 -5.18
N GLU A 102 10.34 19.24 -5.59
CA GLU A 102 9.86 20.62 -5.70
C GLU A 102 9.73 21.30 -4.33
N THR A 103 9.26 20.58 -3.31
CA THR A 103 9.10 21.12 -1.95
C THR A 103 10.41 21.26 -1.18
N ALA A 104 11.47 20.59 -1.63
CA ALA A 104 12.80 20.65 -1.01
C ALA A 104 13.69 21.79 -1.56
N LEU A 105 13.22 22.52 -2.57
CA LEU A 105 13.86 23.71 -3.15
C LEU A 105 13.31 24.99 -2.51
#